data_AF-A0A7S1WS36-F1
#
_entry.id   AF-A0A7S1WS36-F1
#
_cell.length_a   1.000
_cell.length_b   1.000
_cell.length_c   1.000
_cell.angle_alpha   90.00
_cell.angle_beta   90.00
_cell.angle_gamma   90.00
#
_symmetry.space_group_name_H-M   'P 1'
#
loop_
_entity.id
_entity.type
_entity.pdbx_description
1 polymer ?
#
loop_
_entity_poly.entity_id
_entity_poly.type
_entity_poly.pdbx_seq_one_letter_code
_entity_poly.pdbx_strand_id
1 'polypeptide(L)'
;DEDEEEVDILDVRADQRRAQAGAMSSIDDLPVARTPEGLPEPIGSWADAVTRNYMDKGILDRLQAAGLERPTLIQRHAIPVISHELGQFDLIASAQTGSGKTFAFVIPTVARLLMQGVAARPFFPG
;
A
#
# COMPACT_ATOMS: atom_id res chain seq x y z
N ASP A 1 -4.22 40.46 -14.03
CA ASP A 1 -3.36 39.38 -14.52
C ASP A 1 -2.56 38.85 -13.36
N GLU A 2 -3.15 37.94 -12.59
CA GLU A 2 -2.47 37.15 -11.55
C GLU A 2 -3.43 36.00 -11.27
N ASP A 3 -3.52 35.10 -12.25
CA ASP A 3 -4.01 33.74 -12.02
C ASP A 3 -2.93 33.06 -11.16
N GLU A 4 -3.01 33.21 -9.84
CA GLU A 4 -2.27 32.38 -8.91
C GLU A 4 -2.77 30.94 -9.12
N GLU A 5 -2.07 30.17 -9.97
CA GLU A 5 -2.32 28.74 -10.10
C GLU A 5 -2.24 28.12 -8.70
N GLU A 6 -3.38 27.69 -8.18
CA GLU A 6 -3.48 27.02 -6.89
C GLU A 6 -2.75 25.68 -7.02
N VAL A 7 -1.46 25.67 -6.68
CA VAL A 7 -0.63 24.48 -6.79
C VAL A 7 -1.15 23.43 -5.81
N ASP A 8 -1.69 22.32 -6.33
CA ASP A 8 -2.17 21.23 -5.48
C ASP A 8 -1.01 20.69 -4.64
N ILE A 9 -1.13 20.84 -3.32
CA ILE A 9 -0.14 20.37 -2.34
C ILE A 9 0.15 18.87 -2.49
N LEU A 10 -0.79 18.08 -3.01
CA LEU A 10 -0.62 16.66 -3.27
C LEU A 10 0.33 16.41 -4.44
N ASP A 11 0.27 17.23 -5.48
CA ASP A 11 1.13 17.12 -6.66
C ASP A 11 2.58 17.48 -6.32
N VAL A 12 2.79 18.57 -5.56
CA VAL A 12 4.12 18.95 -5.06
C VAL A 12 4.76 17.82 -4.26
N ARG A 13 3.99 17.17 -3.38
CA ARG A 13 4.47 16.03 -2.57
C ARG A 13 4.70 14.78 -3.42
N ALA A 14 3.90 14.56 -4.46
CA ALA A 14 4.10 13.46 -5.39
C ALA A 14 5.43 13.60 -6.13
N ASP A 15 5.75 14.80 -6.62
CA ASP A 15 7.02 15.08 -7.30
C ASP A 15 8.23 14.90 -6.38
N GLN A 16 8.14 15.38 -5.14
CA GLN A 16 9.18 15.16 -4.13
C GLN A 16 9.43 13.66 -3.88
N ARG A 17 8.36 12.84 -3.83
CA ARG A 17 8.49 11.38 -3.67
C ARG A 17 9.11 10.73 -4.89
N ARG A 18 8.72 11.13 -6.11
CA ARG A 18 9.34 10.64 -7.35
C ARG A 18 10.84 10.92 -7.37
N ALA A 19 11.24 12.14 -6.97
CA ALA A 19 12.64 12.52 -6.88
C ALA A 19 13.42 11.71 -5.83
N GLN A 20 12.80 11.37 -4.70
CA GLN A 20 13.43 10.57 -3.63
C GLN A 20 13.40 9.05 -3.89
N ALA A 21 12.55 8.55 -4.78
CA ALA A 21 12.40 7.12 -5.05
C ALA A 21 13.72 6.47 -5.52
N GLY A 22 14.58 7.21 -6.23
CA GLY A 22 15.90 6.74 -6.67
C GLY A 22 16.85 6.43 -5.51
N ALA A 23 16.79 7.21 -4.42
CA ALA A 23 17.62 7.02 -3.23
C ALA A 23 17.22 5.78 -2.40
N MET A 24 16.01 5.27 -2.61
CA MET A 24 15.47 4.12 -1.88
C MET A 24 15.72 2.77 -2.60
N SER A 25 16.30 2.81 -3.80
CA SER A 25 16.60 1.63 -4.61
C SER A 25 17.52 0.61 -3.91
N SER A 26 18.47 1.07 -3.09
CA SER A 26 19.38 0.20 -2.35
C SER A 26 18.71 -0.66 -1.27
N ILE A 27 17.47 -0.34 -0.86
CA ILE A 27 16.71 -1.12 0.13
C ILE A 27 15.96 -2.29 -0.53
N ASP A 28 15.69 -2.21 -1.84
CA ASP A 28 14.84 -3.19 -2.53
C ASP A 28 15.51 -4.54 -2.78
N ASP A 29 16.84 -4.60 -2.73
CA ASP A 29 17.64 -5.81 -2.99
C ASP A 29 18.07 -6.54 -1.70
N LEU A 30 17.56 -6.11 -0.53
CA LEU A 30 17.90 -6.75 0.74
C LEU A 30 17.27 -8.15 0.86
N PRO A 31 17.98 -9.14 1.45
CA PRO A 31 17.40 -10.45 1.69
C PRO A 31 16.24 -10.34 2.68
N VAL A 32 15.12 -11.00 2.36
CA VAL A 32 13.91 -11.02 3.20
C VAL A 32 13.68 -12.42 3.75
N ALA A 33 13.75 -12.55 5.08
CA ALA A 33 13.37 -13.77 5.77
C ALA A 33 11.83 -13.85 5.92
N ARG A 34 11.25 -15.02 5.63
CA ARG A 34 9.80 -15.25 5.67
C ARG A 34 9.49 -16.57 6.36
N THR A 35 8.55 -16.55 7.30
CA THR A 35 8.08 -17.72 8.05
C THR A 35 6.59 -17.56 8.37
N PRO A 36 5.77 -18.62 8.34
CA PRO A 36 6.10 -20.01 7.93
C PRO A 36 6.34 -20.14 6.42
N GLU A 37 6.71 -21.34 5.98
CA GLU A 37 6.76 -21.69 4.56
C GLU A 37 5.34 -21.73 3.96
N GLY A 38 5.21 -21.51 2.65
CA GLY A 38 3.90 -21.52 1.96
C GLY A 38 3.10 -20.20 2.06
N LEU A 39 3.73 -19.11 2.49
CA LEU A 39 3.10 -17.78 2.43
C LEU A 39 2.89 -17.31 0.98
N PRO A 40 1.86 -16.48 0.73
CA PRO A 40 1.56 -15.96 -0.61
C PRO A 40 2.75 -15.26 -1.25
N GLU A 41 2.94 -15.43 -2.56
CA GLU A 41 4.07 -14.80 -3.25
C GLU A 41 4.00 -13.26 -3.20
N PRO A 42 5.15 -12.57 -3.03
CA PRO A 42 5.20 -11.12 -2.99
C PRO A 42 4.61 -10.51 -4.26
N ILE A 43 3.99 -9.34 -4.15
CA ILE A 43 3.48 -8.65 -5.33
C ILE A 43 4.62 -8.00 -6.13
N GLY A 44 4.55 -8.08 -7.46
CA GLY A 44 5.55 -7.45 -8.34
C GLY A 44 5.31 -5.96 -8.57
N SER A 45 4.04 -5.52 -8.53
CA SER A 45 3.62 -4.15 -8.77
C SER A 45 2.27 -3.85 -8.12
N TRP A 46 1.83 -2.59 -8.13
CA TRP A 46 0.48 -2.24 -7.71
C TRP A 46 -0.60 -2.85 -8.61
N ALA A 47 -0.34 -2.97 -9.92
CA ALA A 47 -1.27 -3.60 -10.86
C ALA A 47 -1.43 -5.11 -10.62
N ASP A 48 -0.37 -5.78 -10.19
CA ASP A 48 -0.41 -7.19 -9.78
C ASP A 48 -1.33 -7.39 -8.57
N ALA A 49 -1.24 -6.50 -7.56
CA ALA A 49 -2.13 -6.54 -6.41
C ALA A 49 -3.61 -6.33 -6.77
N VAL A 50 -3.93 -5.50 -7.77
CA VAL A 50 -5.31 -5.36 -8.28
C VAL A 50 -5.76 -6.63 -9.01
N THR A 51 -4.89 -7.20 -9.85
CA THR A 51 -5.18 -8.44 -10.59
C THR A 51 -5.44 -9.61 -9.65
N ARG A 52 -4.72 -9.66 -8.53
CA ARG A 52 -4.85 -10.66 -7.46
C ARG A 52 -5.93 -10.33 -6.43
N ASN A 53 -6.77 -9.32 -6.70
CA ASN A 53 -7.90 -8.92 -5.86
C ASN A 53 -7.52 -8.50 -4.43
N TYR A 54 -6.29 -8.03 -4.21
CA TYR A 54 -5.84 -7.52 -2.91
C TYR A 54 -6.24 -6.07 -2.65
N MET A 55 -6.52 -5.31 -3.70
CA MET A 55 -7.07 -3.95 -3.65
C MET A 55 -7.83 -3.61 -4.93
N ASP A 56 -8.64 -2.55 -4.87
CA ASP A 56 -9.41 -2.08 -6.01
C ASP A 56 -8.60 -1.11 -6.91
N LYS A 57 -9.16 -0.81 -8.08
CA LYS A 57 -8.56 0.17 -9.00
C LYS A 57 -8.54 1.59 -8.42
N GLY A 58 -9.54 1.95 -7.59
CA GLY A 58 -9.61 3.27 -6.97
C GLY A 58 -8.41 3.56 -6.07
N ILE A 59 -7.93 2.56 -5.31
CA ILE A 59 -6.69 2.68 -4.53
C ILE A 59 -5.48 2.81 -5.46
N LEU A 60 -5.38 1.99 -6.51
CA LEU A 60 -4.27 2.08 -7.48
C LEU A 60 -4.13 3.50 -8.06
N ASP A 61 -5.22 4.07 -8.54
CA ASP A 61 -5.23 5.40 -9.14
C ASP A 61 -4.75 6.46 -8.14
N ARG A 62 -5.15 6.35 -6.87
CA ARG A 62 -4.71 7.24 -5.77
C ARG A 62 -3.23 7.06 -5.43
N LEU A 63 -2.71 5.84 -5.43
CA LEU A 63 -1.29 5.58 -5.21
C LEU A 63 -0.44 6.21 -6.31
N GLN A 64 -0.87 6.08 -7.56
CA GLN A 64 -0.19 6.68 -8.71
C GLN A 64 -0.22 8.22 -8.66
N ALA A 65 -1.39 8.80 -8.38
CA ALA A 65 -1.54 10.25 -8.19
C ALA A 65 -0.64 10.77 -7.06
N ALA A 66 -0.50 10.01 -5.98
CA ALA A 66 0.40 10.33 -4.88
C ALA A 66 1.91 10.20 -5.23
N GLY A 67 2.27 9.77 -6.44
CA GLY A 67 3.67 9.57 -6.84
C GLY A 67 4.29 8.29 -6.27
N LEU A 68 3.48 7.32 -5.84
CA LEU A 68 3.93 6.02 -5.38
C LEU A 68 3.91 5.03 -6.55
N GLU A 69 4.93 5.07 -7.40
CA GLU A 69 4.95 4.31 -8.66
C GLU A 69 5.02 2.79 -8.47
N ARG A 70 5.71 2.34 -7.41
CA ARG A 70 5.93 0.91 -7.13
C ARG A 70 5.88 0.62 -5.63
N PRO A 71 5.46 -0.58 -5.22
CA PRO A 71 5.51 -1.00 -3.82
C PRO A 71 6.96 -1.12 -3.37
N THR A 72 7.25 -0.66 -2.15
CA THR A 72 8.54 -0.89 -1.47
C THR A 72 8.68 -2.35 -1.07
N LEU A 73 9.91 -2.81 -0.80
CA LEU A 73 10.18 -4.19 -0.40
C LEU A 73 9.21 -4.71 0.69
N ILE A 74 9.05 -3.99 1.81
CA ILE A 74 8.16 -4.44 2.88
C ILE A 74 6.68 -4.49 2.45
N GLN A 75 6.25 -3.57 1.58
CA GLN A 75 4.88 -3.56 1.04
C GLN A 75 4.64 -4.77 0.13
N ARG A 76 5.63 -5.11 -0.71
CA ARG A 76 5.55 -6.28 -1.62
C ARG A 76 5.28 -7.58 -0.86
N HIS A 77 5.92 -7.75 0.28
CA HIS A 77 5.80 -8.95 1.11
C HIS A 77 4.58 -8.92 2.05
N ALA A 78 4.23 -7.76 2.62
CA ALA A 78 3.18 -7.66 3.63
C ALA A 78 1.75 -7.69 3.03
N ILE A 79 1.52 -6.96 1.94
CA ILE A 79 0.19 -6.84 1.32
C ILE A 79 -0.44 -8.20 0.99
N PRO A 80 0.23 -9.13 0.28
CA PRO A 80 -0.38 -10.40 -0.06
C PRO A 80 -0.61 -11.31 1.15
N VAL A 81 0.12 -11.11 2.25
CA VAL A 81 -0.07 -11.85 3.52
C VAL A 81 -1.31 -11.33 4.26
N ILE A 82 -1.50 -10.01 4.31
CA ILE A 82 -2.63 -9.38 5.01
C ILE A 82 -3.94 -9.52 4.22
N SER A 83 -3.90 -9.36 2.89
CA SER A 83 -5.07 -9.40 2.00
C SER A 83 -5.48 -10.80 1.55
N HIS A 84 -4.88 -11.86 2.10
CA HIS A 84 -5.03 -13.21 1.57
C HIS A 84 -6.47 -13.76 1.67
N GLU A 85 -6.97 -14.33 0.57
CA GLU A 85 -8.33 -14.85 0.46
C GLU A 85 -8.58 -16.10 1.33
N LEU A 86 -7.54 -16.91 1.61
CA LEU A 86 -7.68 -18.15 2.42
C LEU A 86 -7.61 -17.93 3.94
N GLY A 87 -7.56 -16.67 4.40
CA GLY A 87 -7.52 -16.33 5.82
C GLY A 87 -6.55 -15.20 6.12
N GLN A 88 -6.90 -14.38 7.11
CA GLN A 88 -6.09 -13.25 7.57
C GLN A 88 -4.95 -13.79 8.42
N PHE A 89 -3.73 -13.67 7.91
CA PHE A 89 -2.55 -13.92 8.72
C PHE A 89 -2.22 -12.67 9.54
N ASP A 90 -2.08 -12.85 10.85
CA ASP A 90 -1.40 -11.84 11.67
C ASP A 90 0.08 -11.79 11.25
N LEU A 91 0.55 -10.58 10.99
CA LEU A 91 1.90 -10.34 10.48
C LEU A 91 2.74 -9.64 11.53
N ILE A 92 3.87 -10.26 11.89
CA ILE A 92 4.98 -9.59 12.58
C ILE A 92 6.01 -9.21 11.52
N ALA A 93 6.26 -7.93 11.34
CA ALA A 93 7.20 -7.40 10.35
C ALA A 93 8.22 -6.45 10.99
N SER A 94 9.50 -6.67 10.70
CA SER A 94 10.59 -5.78 11.11
C SER A 94 11.30 -5.23 9.87
N ALA A 95 11.35 -3.90 9.77
CA ALA A 95 12.05 -3.17 8.71
C ALA A 95 12.45 -1.78 9.22
N GLN A 96 13.48 -1.16 8.63
CA GLN A 96 13.97 0.17 9.04
C GLN A 96 12.88 1.26 8.94
N THR A 97 12.96 2.32 9.74
CA THR A 97 12.12 3.52 9.56
C THR A 97 12.31 4.10 8.15
N GLY A 98 11.24 4.62 7.55
CA GLY A 98 11.27 5.11 6.16
C GLY A 98 11.03 4.03 5.09
N SER A 99 11.04 2.74 5.43
CA SER A 99 10.79 1.64 4.46
C SER A 99 9.34 1.53 3.93
N GLY A 100 8.41 2.35 4.42
CA GLY A 100 7.02 2.33 3.96
C GLY A 100 6.08 1.36 4.70
N LYS A 101 6.46 0.90 5.90
CA LYS A 101 5.64 0.02 6.78
C LYS A 101 4.20 0.51 6.99
N THR A 102 4.00 1.82 7.12
CA THR A 102 2.67 2.40 7.34
C THR A 102 1.71 2.03 6.20
N PHE A 103 2.12 2.25 4.95
CA PHE A 103 1.29 1.88 3.81
C PHE A 103 1.21 0.36 3.60
N ALA A 104 2.22 -0.39 4.01
CA ALA A 104 2.19 -1.86 3.97
C ALA A 104 1.01 -2.46 4.75
N PHE A 105 0.56 -1.79 5.82
CA PHE A 105 -0.62 -2.17 6.61
C PHE A 105 -1.89 -1.40 6.21
N VAL A 106 -1.78 -0.10 5.94
CA VAL A 106 -2.95 0.76 5.65
C VAL A 106 -3.62 0.40 4.33
N ILE A 107 -2.86 0.14 3.26
CA ILE A 107 -3.41 -0.20 1.94
C ILE A 107 -4.35 -1.41 2.01
N PRO A 108 -3.92 -2.58 2.52
CA PRO A 108 -4.79 -3.76 2.57
C PRO A 108 -5.96 -3.58 3.54
N THR A 109 -5.78 -2.79 4.61
CA THR A 109 -6.87 -2.46 5.54
C THR A 109 -7.96 -1.61 4.88
N VAL A 110 -7.58 -0.55 4.18
CA VAL A 110 -8.53 0.32 3.47
C VAL A 110 -9.20 -0.42 2.32
N ALA A 111 -8.44 -1.19 1.55
CA ALA A 111 -8.97 -2.05 0.48
C ALA A 111 -10.09 -2.95 1.00
N ARG A 112 -9.86 -3.62 2.12
CA ARG A 112 -10.87 -4.45 2.77
C ARG A 112 -12.11 -3.66 3.17
N LEU A 113 -11.95 -2.49 3.81
CA LEU A 113 -13.09 -1.66 4.23
C LEU A 113 -13.95 -1.24 3.04
N LEU A 114 -13.32 -0.92 1.90
CA LEU A 114 -14.04 -0.57 0.68
C LEU A 114 -14.74 -1.78 0.04
N MET A 115 -14.10 -2.95 0.04
CA MET A 115 -14.66 -4.19 -0.54
C MET A 115 -15.79 -4.79 0.32
N GLN A 116 -15.71 -4.68 1.65
CA GLN A 116 -16.73 -5.21 2.56
C GLN A 116 -17.99 -4.32 2.65
N GLY A 117 -17.92 -3.09 2.13
CA GLY A 117 -19.01 -2.12 2.17
C GLY A 117 -19.22 -1.50 3.55
N VAL A 118 -20.16 -0.56 3.63
CA VAL A 118 -20.49 0.13 4.89
C VAL A 118 -21.18 -0.86 5.82
N ALA A 119 -20.50 -1.25 6.90
CA ALA A 119 -21.14 -2.01 7.98
C ALA A 119 -22.38 -1.25 8.45
N ALA A 120 -23.52 -1.95 8.54
CA ALA A 120 -24.75 -1.36 9.04
C ALA A 120 -24.46 -0.67 10.38
N ARG A 121 -24.85 0.62 10.51
CA ARG A 121 -24.65 1.35 11.76
C ARG A 121 -25.29 0.52 12.89
N PRO A 122 -24.53 0.14 13.93
CA PRO A 122 -25.11 -0.56 15.05
C PRO A 122 -26.24 0.29 15.61
N PHE A 123 -27.44 -0.28 15.68
CA PHE A 123 -28.56 0.39 16.33
C PHE A 123 -28.27 0.40 17.83
N PHE A 124 -28.03 1.58 18.38
CA PHE A 124 -27.93 1.79 19.82
C PHE A 124 -29.27 2.33 20.32
N PRO A 125 -30.16 1.49 20.89
CA PRO A 125 -31.33 1.99 21.59
C PRO A 125 -30.85 2.76 22.83
N GLY A 126 -31.31 4.01 22.96
CA GLY A 126 -31.15 4.82 24.16
C GLY A 126 -32.11 4.40 25.27
#